data_AF-A0A1I8GGS7-F1
#
_entry.id   AF-A0A1I8GGS7-F1
#
_cell.length_a   1.000
_cell.length_b   1.000
_cell.length_c   1.000
_cell.angle_alpha   90.00
_cell.angle_beta   90.00
_cell.angle_gamma   90.00
#
_symmetry.space_group_name_H-M   'P 1'
#
loop_
_entity.id
_entity.type
_entity.pdbx_description
1 polymer ?
#
loop_
_entity_poly.entity_id
_entity_poly.type
_entity_poly.pdbx_seq_one_letter_code
_entity_poly.pdbx_strand_id
1 'polypeptide(L)'
;MSIETVPNELRNLRACMICGLIKTFTQFEVDGCDNCEDFLSLKDNKDMVYDCTSANFDGMIGLMSPDDSWVARWQRISKFQKGIYAVSVSGTLPRHVQRMLSERGVPYRSLDVSEKMRIEYTAEPDNSALSAPFIVYSDADLLISNSDSDNVPESEKQLLPNLLEQGWLARQHLLRYQPDNVKSRQLNKEISAYFNPSRFATRRVHANNVDGLNAPFNPSGFHFGKADRTEITVKLWHEAWGSKPLPRVQLFVNISPIDRQHYVIVPDCELQLNQCLTPFALMSGLHLLLLTPGTRYRLGFNSLLAYASVNHLHLHLWRSEPVCLATGCEIVPLDSDIGLYTFPLDRMPVRTMVFELDSGEQDSVNLLHSRVMSAVVACQRANVPHNLIAGRTLSDSDDSCGRLRVCLFPRQPARYCPDSAYCVAVAELSGQLIVQDADTFDQLTVADVLASYAKCSVSEDQFEDLRQSYRQILKQQSQCQS
;
A
#
# COMPACT_ATOMS: atom_id res chain seq x y z
N MET A 1 -46.76 -5.15 -13.63
CA MET A 1 -45.61 -4.54 -14.32
C MET A 1 -46.19 -3.63 -15.36
N SER A 2 -45.89 -2.33 -15.35
CA SER A 2 -46.07 -1.57 -16.60
C SER A 2 -45.07 -2.17 -17.59
N ILE A 3 -45.52 -2.42 -18.82
CA ILE A 3 -44.66 -2.96 -19.90
C ILE A 3 -43.52 -1.99 -20.26
N GLU A 4 -43.57 -0.75 -19.75
CA GLU A 4 -42.71 0.38 -20.08
C GLU A 4 -41.31 0.33 -19.43
N THR A 5 -41.12 -0.42 -18.32
CA THR A 5 -39.82 -0.47 -17.60
C THR A 5 -38.85 -1.54 -18.10
N VAL A 6 -39.29 -2.37 -19.05
CA VAL A 6 -38.48 -3.44 -19.66
C VAL A 6 -38.02 -2.97 -21.04
N PRO A 7 -36.79 -3.29 -21.49
CA PRO A 7 -36.38 -3.00 -22.85
C PRO A 7 -37.35 -3.59 -23.88
N ASN A 8 -37.85 -2.74 -24.77
CA ASN A 8 -38.74 -3.17 -25.84
C ASN A 8 -37.99 -3.96 -26.94
N GLU A 9 -36.67 -3.78 -27.04
CA GLU A 9 -35.79 -4.47 -27.98
C GLU A 9 -34.43 -4.76 -27.33
N LEU A 10 -33.65 -5.68 -27.91
CA LEU A 10 -32.32 -6.06 -27.42
C LEU A 10 -31.18 -5.27 -28.10
N ARG A 11 -31.49 -4.33 -28.99
CA ARG A 11 -30.50 -3.48 -29.68
C ARG A 11 -30.42 -2.13 -28.98
N ASN A 12 -29.24 -1.50 -29.03
CA ASN A 12 -28.99 -0.18 -28.45
C ASN A 12 -29.38 -0.08 -26.97
N LEU A 13 -29.18 -1.18 -26.24
CA LEU A 13 -29.37 -1.21 -24.80
C LEU A 13 -28.30 -0.35 -24.13
N ARG A 14 -28.73 0.34 -23.09
CA ARG A 14 -27.86 1.07 -22.18
C ARG A 14 -28.29 0.79 -20.76
N ALA A 15 -27.35 0.86 -19.83
CA ALA A 15 -27.61 0.75 -18.40
C ALA A 15 -27.37 2.10 -17.73
N CYS A 16 -28.27 2.52 -16.84
CA CYS A 16 -28.09 3.72 -16.03
C CYS A 16 -26.89 3.54 -15.08
N MET A 17 -25.95 4.48 -15.07
CA MET A 17 -24.72 4.39 -14.26
C MET A 17 -24.97 4.60 -12.75
N ILE A 18 -26.20 4.94 -12.34
CA ILE A 18 -26.60 5.11 -10.92
C ILE A 18 -27.33 3.87 -10.39
N CYS A 19 -28.41 3.46 -11.07
CA CYS A 19 -29.27 2.39 -10.56
C CYS A 19 -29.14 1.06 -11.32
N GLY A 20 -28.46 1.05 -12.47
CA GLY A 20 -28.24 -0.15 -13.29
C GLY A 20 -29.44 -0.56 -14.15
N LEU A 21 -30.55 0.21 -14.14
CA LEU A 21 -31.72 -0.08 -14.98
C LEU A 21 -31.31 -0.11 -16.46
N ILE A 22 -31.72 -1.14 -17.17
CA ILE A 22 -31.45 -1.33 -18.60
C ILE A 22 -32.70 -0.95 -19.39
N LYS A 23 -32.56 -0.02 -20.33
CA LYS A 23 -33.56 0.35 -21.34
C LYS A 23 -32.84 0.61 -22.67
N THR A 24 -33.58 0.73 -23.76
CA THR A 24 -33.00 1.26 -25.01
C THR A 24 -32.68 2.75 -24.86
N PHE A 25 -31.75 3.26 -25.68
CA PHE A 25 -31.45 4.70 -25.72
C PHE A 25 -32.73 5.54 -25.87
N THR A 26 -33.61 5.16 -26.81
CA THR A 26 -34.87 5.86 -27.06
C THR A 26 -35.81 5.83 -25.86
N GLN A 27 -35.88 4.72 -25.13
CA GLN A 27 -36.70 4.64 -23.92
C GLN A 27 -36.18 5.57 -22.80
N PHE A 28 -34.86 5.73 -22.65
CA PHE A 28 -34.33 6.73 -21.72
C PHE A 28 -34.64 8.16 -22.15
N GLU A 29 -34.59 8.45 -23.45
CA GLU A 29 -34.90 9.78 -23.98
C GLU A 29 -36.39 10.15 -23.80
N VAL A 30 -37.30 9.19 -24.01
CA VAL A 30 -38.75 9.43 -23.98
C VAL A 30 -39.34 9.33 -22.57
N ASP A 31 -38.96 8.29 -21.83
CA ASP A 31 -39.58 7.97 -20.53
C ASP A 31 -38.69 8.37 -19.35
N GLY A 32 -37.40 8.62 -19.60
CA GLY A 32 -36.42 8.81 -18.53
C GLY A 32 -36.03 7.52 -17.82
N CYS A 33 -35.31 7.67 -16.71
CA CYS A 33 -34.95 6.56 -15.84
C CYS A 33 -35.93 6.44 -14.66
N ASP A 34 -36.66 5.34 -14.58
CA ASP A 34 -37.71 5.12 -13.58
C ASP A 34 -37.28 5.29 -12.10
N ASN A 35 -35.98 5.11 -11.81
CA ASN A 35 -35.42 5.29 -10.46
C ASN A 35 -34.68 6.62 -10.26
N CYS A 36 -34.35 7.35 -11.33
CA CYS A 36 -33.37 8.42 -11.29
C CYS A 36 -33.81 9.72 -11.97
N GLU A 37 -34.98 9.73 -12.59
CA GLU A 37 -35.43 10.86 -13.41
C GLU A 37 -35.54 12.16 -12.61
N ASP A 38 -35.99 12.07 -11.36
CA ASP A 38 -36.14 13.21 -10.44
C ASP A 38 -34.86 14.05 -10.28
N PHE A 39 -33.69 13.43 -10.50
CA PHE A 39 -32.41 14.11 -10.38
C PHE A 39 -31.57 14.12 -11.64
N LEU A 40 -31.65 13.12 -12.52
CA LEU A 40 -30.90 13.09 -13.77
C LEU A 40 -31.55 13.90 -14.89
N SER A 41 -32.89 14.05 -14.88
CA SER A 41 -33.65 14.74 -15.94
C SER A 41 -33.24 14.28 -17.35
N LEU A 42 -33.29 12.97 -17.59
CA LEU A 42 -32.88 12.35 -18.86
C LEU A 42 -33.90 12.58 -19.97
N LYS A 43 -35.17 12.78 -19.59
CA LYS A 43 -36.27 12.96 -20.53
C LYS A 43 -36.04 14.19 -21.40
N ASP A 44 -36.22 14.02 -22.70
CA ASP A 44 -35.99 15.03 -23.74
C ASP A 44 -34.55 15.59 -23.76
N ASN A 45 -33.58 14.90 -23.13
CA ASN A 45 -32.19 15.36 -22.98
C ASN A 45 -31.16 14.29 -23.40
N LYS A 46 -30.86 14.23 -24.70
CA LYS A 46 -29.95 13.23 -25.28
C LYS A 46 -28.54 13.27 -24.69
N ASP A 47 -28.01 14.44 -24.39
CA ASP A 47 -26.65 14.59 -23.87
C ASP A 47 -26.55 13.95 -22.49
N MET A 48 -27.55 14.20 -21.63
CA MET A 48 -27.64 13.55 -20.32
C MET A 48 -27.83 12.03 -20.42
N VAL A 49 -28.56 11.54 -21.42
CA VAL A 49 -28.65 10.09 -21.66
C VAL A 49 -27.29 9.51 -22.00
N TYR A 50 -26.50 10.16 -22.86
CA TYR A 50 -25.14 9.69 -23.18
C TYR A 50 -24.20 9.74 -21.98
N ASP A 51 -24.28 10.82 -21.19
CA ASP A 51 -23.39 11.06 -20.05
C ASP A 51 -23.71 10.18 -18.84
N CYS A 52 -24.98 9.80 -18.63
CA CYS A 52 -25.42 9.10 -17.42
C CYS A 52 -25.76 7.62 -17.63
N THR A 53 -25.63 7.11 -18.85
CA THR A 53 -25.88 5.69 -19.17
C THR A 53 -24.73 5.11 -20.00
N SER A 54 -24.50 3.79 -19.92
CA SER A 54 -23.44 3.11 -20.66
C SER A 54 -23.99 2.00 -21.56
N ALA A 55 -23.43 1.86 -22.76
CA ALA A 55 -23.69 0.70 -23.62
C ALA A 55 -22.88 -0.54 -23.19
N ASN A 56 -21.85 -0.35 -22.35
CA ASN A 56 -21.01 -1.43 -21.84
C ASN A 56 -21.48 -1.79 -20.43
N PHE A 57 -22.13 -2.94 -20.29
CA PHE A 57 -22.59 -3.47 -19.02
C PHE A 57 -22.56 -5.00 -19.07
N ASP A 58 -22.38 -5.63 -17.91
CA ASP A 58 -22.31 -7.08 -17.79
C ASP A 58 -23.49 -7.63 -17.01
N GLY A 59 -24.02 -8.76 -17.49
CA GLY A 59 -25.12 -9.50 -16.88
C GLY A 59 -26.47 -8.77 -16.89
N MET A 60 -27.56 -9.52 -16.74
CA MET A 60 -28.91 -8.98 -16.63
C MET A 60 -29.66 -9.65 -15.48
N ILE A 61 -30.37 -8.85 -14.68
CA ILE A 61 -31.18 -9.26 -13.55
C ILE A 61 -32.62 -8.86 -13.86
N GLY A 62 -33.50 -9.86 -13.98
CA GLY A 62 -34.94 -9.63 -14.05
C GLY A 62 -35.51 -9.40 -12.65
N LEU A 63 -35.73 -8.15 -12.27
CA LEU A 63 -36.25 -7.77 -10.95
C LEU A 63 -37.78 -7.75 -10.94
N MET A 64 -38.39 -8.82 -10.42
CA MET A 64 -39.86 -8.97 -10.38
C MET A 64 -40.46 -8.71 -8.98
N SER A 65 -39.74 -9.11 -7.94
CA SER A 65 -40.12 -8.97 -6.52
C SER A 65 -38.93 -8.42 -5.71
N PRO A 66 -38.75 -7.09 -5.67
CA PRO A 66 -37.58 -6.47 -5.04
C PRO A 66 -37.42 -6.78 -3.55
N ASP A 67 -38.51 -6.79 -2.79
CA ASP A 67 -38.48 -6.93 -1.32
C ASP A 67 -38.08 -8.34 -0.86
N ASP A 68 -38.47 -9.37 -1.62
CA ASP A 68 -38.22 -10.78 -1.26
C ASP A 68 -36.96 -11.36 -1.90
N SER A 69 -36.34 -10.64 -2.85
CA SER A 69 -35.21 -11.15 -3.64
C SER A 69 -33.88 -10.96 -2.92
N TRP A 70 -33.18 -12.07 -2.67
CA TRP A 70 -31.81 -12.04 -2.16
C TRP A 70 -30.87 -11.28 -3.12
N VAL A 71 -31.00 -11.52 -4.44
CA VAL A 71 -30.20 -10.82 -5.47
C VAL A 71 -30.48 -9.32 -5.42
N ALA A 72 -31.73 -8.90 -5.19
CA ALA A 72 -32.08 -7.49 -5.09
C ALA A 72 -31.46 -6.82 -3.87
N ARG A 73 -31.42 -7.50 -2.72
CA ARG A 73 -30.72 -7.02 -1.52
C ARG A 73 -29.21 -6.95 -1.73
N TRP A 74 -28.62 -7.98 -2.32
CA TRP A 74 -27.19 -8.03 -2.64
C TRP A 74 -26.76 -6.89 -3.56
N GLN A 75 -27.52 -6.66 -4.63
CA GLN A 75 -27.29 -5.58 -5.59
C GLN A 75 -27.81 -4.22 -5.12
N ARG A 76 -28.41 -4.13 -3.92
CA ARG A 76 -29.02 -2.91 -3.34
C ARG A 76 -30.11 -2.28 -4.20
N ILE A 77 -30.75 -3.07 -5.05
CA ILE A 77 -31.87 -2.66 -5.93
C ILE A 77 -33.23 -3.05 -5.33
N SER A 78 -33.28 -3.44 -4.05
CA SER A 78 -34.52 -3.86 -3.38
C SER A 78 -35.56 -2.75 -3.25
N LYS A 79 -35.16 -1.47 -3.32
CA LYS A 79 -36.06 -0.31 -3.30
C LYS A 79 -36.39 0.23 -4.70
N PHE A 80 -35.81 -0.36 -5.74
CA PHE A 80 -35.97 0.12 -7.11
C PHE A 80 -37.18 -0.51 -7.80
N GLN A 81 -37.60 0.15 -8.87
CA GLN A 81 -38.76 -0.26 -9.65
C GLN A 81 -38.51 -1.62 -10.33
N LYS A 82 -39.57 -2.39 -10.53
CA LYS A 82 -39.48 -3.68 -11.26
C LYS A 82 -38.99 -3.44 -12.70
N GLY A 83 -38.03 -4.22 -13.17
CA GLY A 83 -37.39 -4.01 -14.48
C GLY A 83 -36.20 -4.93 -14.72
N ILE A 84 -35.42 -4.65 -15.78
CA ILE A 84 -34.19 -5.36 -16.10
C ILE A 84 -33.00 -4.51 -15.64
N TYR A 85 -32.08 -5.09 -14.87
CA TYR A 85 -30.93 -4.39 -14.30
C TYR A 85 -29.61 -5.05 -14.70
N ALA A 86 -28.58 -4.26 -14.92
CA ALA A 86 -27.23 -4.78 -15.13
C ALA A 86 -26.64 -5.34 -13.83
N VAL A 87 -25.73 -6.32 -13.94
CA VAL A 87 -24.93 -6.77 -12.78
C VAL A 87 -23.84 -5.76 -12.48
N SER A 88 -23.22 -5.19 -13.52
CA SER A 88 -22.28 -4.07 -13.44
C SER A 88 -22.37 -3.20 -14.69
N VAL A 89 -21.97 -1.94 -14.60
CA VAL A 89 -22.07 -0.95 -15.69
C VAL A 89 -20.74 -0.23 -15.84
N SER A 90 -20.07 -0.33 -16.98
CA SER A 90 -18.79 0.34 -17.19
C SER A 90 -18.97 1.84 -17.40
N GLY A 91 -18.10 2.65 -16.79
CA GLY A 91 -18.08 4.10 -16.84
C GLY A 91 -18.45 4.78 -15.52
N THR A 92 -18.00 6.02 -15.37
CA THR A 92 -18.31 6.89 -14.23
C THR A 92 -19.05 8.14 -14.69
N LEU A 93 -19.89 8.70 -13.82
CA LEU A 93 -20.62 9.92 -14.12
C LEU A 93 -19.67 11.13 -14.22
N PRO A 94 -19.94 12.10 -15.11
CA PRO A 94 -19.17 13.35 -15.15
C PRO A 94 -19.20 14.11 -13.81
N ARG A 95 -18.09 14.79 -13.46
CA ARG A 95 -17.93 15.51 -12.19
C ARG A 95 -19.05 16.52 -11.88
N HIS A 96 -19.60 17.16 -12.91
CA HIS A 96 -20.68 18.13 -12.73
C HIS A 96 -21.99 17.45 -12.30
N VAL A 97 -22.27 16.23 -12.79
CA VAL A 97 -23.41 15.41 -12.35
C VAL A 97 -23.20 14.90 -10.93
N GLN A 98 -21.99 14.43 -10.61
CA GLN A 98 -21.67 13.99 -9.25
C GLN A 98 -21.86 15.11 -8.21
N ARG A 99 -21.44 16.34 -8.54
CA ARG A 99 -21.65 17.51 -7.67
C ARG A 99 -23.14 17.80 -7.46
N MET A 100 -23.93 17.77 -8.53
CA MET A 100 -25.38 17.97 -8.47
C MET A 100 -26.10 16.91 -7.63
N LEU A 101 -25.67 15.63 -7.70
CA LEU A 101 -26.19 14.56 -6.84
C LEU A 101 -25.86 14.82 -5.37
N SER A 102 -24.62 15.23 -5.08
CA SER A 102 -24.18 15.56 -3.72
C SER A 102 -24.96 16.74 -3.12
N GLU A 103 -25.21 17.80 -3.89
CA GLU A 103 -26.01 18.96 -3.44
C GLU A 103 -27.46 18.58 -3.11
N ARG A 104 -27.97 17.52 -3.74
CA ARG A 104 -29.33 16.97 -3.51
C ARG A 104 -29.36 15.86 -2.47
N GLY A 105 -28.23 15.55 -1.83
CA GLY A 105 -28.12 14.49 -0.82
C GLY A 105 -28.30 13.07 -1.38
N VAL A 106 -28.11 12.88 -2.69
CA VAL A 106 -28.18 11.57 -3.34
C VAL A 106 -26.78 10.95 -3.35
N PRO A 107 -26.54 9.84 -2.64
CA PRO A 107 -25.24 9.19 -2.65
C PRO A 107 -24.97 8.56 -4.02
N TYR A 108 -23.91 9.01 -4.69
CA TYR A 108 -23.43 8.38 -5.92
C TYR A 108 -22.46 7.24 -5.58
N ARG A 109 -22.73 6.05 -6.13
CA ARG A 109 -21.84 4.90 -6.07
C ARG A 109 -21.66 4.36 -7.48
N SER A 110 -20.42 4.24 -7.94
CA SER A 110 -20.14 3.65 -9.25
C SER A 110 -20.62 2.20 -9.30
N LEU A 111 -21.32 1.85 -10.39
CA LEU A 111 -21.66 0.49 -10.76
C LEU A 111 -20.57 -0.16 -11.64
N ASP A 112 -19.52 0.59 -11.94
CA ASP A 112 -18.36 0.06 -12.63
C ASP A 112 -17.53 -0.80 -11.68
N VAL A 113 -17.36 -2.06 -12.06
CA VAL A 113 -16.52 -3.02 -11.33
C VAL A 113 -15.17 -3.24 -12.05
N SER A 114 -14.96 -2.62 -13.20
CA SER A 114 -13.68 -2.67 -13.92
C SER A 114 -12.59 -1.92 -13.16
N GLU A 115 -12.95 -0.90 -12.36
CA GLU A 115 -12.04 -0.11 -11.53
C GLU A 115 -11.75 -0.73 -10.15
N LYS A 116 -12.30 -1.92 -9.83
CA LYS A 116 -12.15 -2.57 -8.52
C LYS A 116 -11.03 -3.60 -8.47
N MET A 117 -10.42 -3.74 -7.29
CA MET A 117 -9.43 -4.75 -6.99
C MET A 117 -9.97 -6.14 -7.31
N ARG A 118 -9.29 -6.84 -8.22
CA ARG A 118 -9.69 -8.17 -8.69
C ARG A 118 -8.52 -9.13 -8.75
N ILE A 119 -8.80 -10.40 -8.50
CA ILE A 119 -7.84 -11.48 -8.75
C ILE A 119 -7.98 -11.88 -10.20
N GLU A 120 -6.93 -11.66 -10.98
CA GLU A 120 -6.78 -12.21 -12.32
C GLU A 120 -5.97 -13.52 -12.24
N TYR A 121 -6.38 -14.49 -13.04
CA TYR A 121 -5.62 -15.72 -13.23
C TYR A 121 -4.81 -15.56 -14.51
N THR A 122 -3.57 -15.11 -14.41
CA THR A 122 -2.65 -15.18 -15.55
C THR A 122 -2.34 -16.64 -15.79
N ALA A 123 -2.60 -17.15 -17.00
CA ALA A 123 -2.12 -18.45 -17.43
C ALA A 123 -0.58 -18.44 -17.39
N GLU A 124 0.00 -18.99 -16.33
CA GLU A 124 1.44 -19.25 -16.31
C GLU A 124 1.72 -20.38 -17.32
N PRO A 125 2.81 -20.31 -18.10
CA PRO A 125 3.15 -21.36 -19.09
C PRO A 125 3.33 -22.74 -18.45
N ASP A 126 3.63 -22.77 -17.16
CA ASP A 126 3.82 -23.98 -16.38
C ASP A 126 2.62 -24.22 -15.47
N ASN A 127 1.98 -25.38 -15.70
CA ASN A 127 0.75 -25.87 -15.09
C ASN A 127 0.96 -26.26 -13.60
N SER A 128 1.61 -25.41 -12.81
CA SER A 128 1.88 -25.64 -11.40
C SER A 128 0.67 -25.20 -10.56
N ALA A 129 0.17 -26.11 -9.72
CA ALA A 129 -0.99 -25.93 -8.85
C ALA A 129 -0.80 -24.86 -7.72
N LEU A 130 0.19 -23.98 -7.85
CA LEU A 130 0.57 -22.93 -6.89
C LEU A 130 0.79 -21.58 -7.59
N SER A 131 0.04 -21.27 -8.64
CA SER A 131 0.11 -19.93 -9.24
C SER A 131 -0.29 -18.89 -8.19
N ALA A 132 0.68 -18.07 -7.75
CA ALA A 132 0.41 -16.99 -6.82
C ALA A 132 -0.67 -16.05 -7.40
N PRO A 133 -1.70 -15.66 -6.62
CA PRO A 133 -2.76 -14.78 -7.09
C PRO A 133 -2.16 -13.49 -7.66
N PHE A 134 -2.64 -13.11 -8.85
CA PHE A 134 -2.27 -11.88 -9.52
C PHE A 134 -3.37 -10.86 -9.32
N ILE A 135 -3.08 -9.81 -8.55
CA ILE A 135 -4.08 -8.82 -8.17
C ILE A 135 -3.91 -7.56 -9.01
N VAL A 136 -4.99 -7.18 -9.68
CA VAL A 136 -5.14 -5.93 -10.42
C VAL A 136 -5.95 -4.97 -9.58
N TYR A 137 -5.51 -3.72 -9.47
CA TYR A 137 -6.16 -2.68 -8.68
C TYR A 137 -5.96 -1.28 -9.31
N SER A 138 -6.78 -0.32 -8.89
CA SER A 138 -6.71 1.08 -9.34
C SER A 138 -6.55 2.04 -8.14
N ASP A 139 -6.46 3.34 -8.41
CA ASP A 139 -6.41 4.36 -7.37
C ASP A 139 -7.69 4.35 -6.49
N ALA A 140 -8.81 3.84 -7.01
CA ALA A 140 -10.08 3.74 -6.28
C ALA A 140 -10.04 2.68 -5.16
N ASP A 141 -9.09 1.74 -5.21
CA ASP A 141 -8.93 0.71 -4.19
C ASP A 141 -8.05 1.17 -3.00
N LEU A 142 -7.36 2.31 -3.13
CA LEU A 142 -6.45 2.81 -2.12
C LEU A 142 -7.23 3.47 -0.97
N LEU A 143 -7.11 2.91 0.24
CA LEU A 143 -7.82 3.42 1.43
C LEU A 143 -7.10 4.63 2.03
N ILE A 144 -7.18 5.82 1.43
CA ILE A 144 -6.43 7.00 1.89
C ILE A 144 -6.84 7.41 3.31
N SER A 145 -8.15 7.50 3.56
CA SER A 145 -8.74 7.87 4.85
C SER A 145 -9.65 6.76 5.41
N ASN A 146 -10.01 6.84 6.70
CA ASN A 146 -10.98 5.90 7.27
C ASN A 146 -12.39 6.10 6.72
N SER A 147 -12.76 7.32 6.32
CA SER A 147 -14.02 7.59 5.62
C SER A 147 -14.10 6.90 4.27
N ASP A 148 -12.97 6.73 3.57
CA ASP A 148 -12.93 5.92 2.35
C ASP A 148 -13.24 4.46 2.67
N SER A 149 -12.78 3.99 3.84
CA SER A 149 -13.11 2.66 4.33
C SER A 149 -14.62 2.50 4.59
N ASP A 150 -15.33 3.49 5.12
CA ASP A 150 -16.77 3.33 5.44
C ASP A 150 -17.64 3.05 4.20
N ASN A 151 -17.16 3.45 3.02
CA ASN A 151 -17.87 3.28 1.75
C ASN A 151 -17.50 2.00 0.98
N VAL A 152 -16.40 1.33 1.37
CA VAL A 152 -15.92 0.08 0.74
C VAL A 152 -16.41 -1.14 1.53
N PRO A 153 -17.00 -2.17 0.89
CA PRO A 153 -17.40 -3.40 1.57
C PRO A 153 -16.24 -4.08 2.31
N GLU A 154 -16.48 -4.60 3.51
CA GLU A 154 -15.44 -5.27 4.32
C GLU A 154 -14.76 -6.44 3.58
N SER A 155 -15.52 -7.16 2.74
CA SER A 155 -14.96 -8.22 1.89
C SER A 155 -13.91 -7.73 0.88
N GLU A 156 -14.07 -6.49 0.38
CA GLU A 156 -13.12 -5.86 -0.54
C GLU A 156 -11.88 -5.38 0.24
N LYS A 157 -12.07 -4.74 1.41
CA LYS A 157 -10.97 -4.32 2.30
C LYS A 157 -10.07 -5.47 2.75
N GLN A 158 -10.67 -6.63 3.02
CA GLN A 158 -9.96 -7.80 3.53
C GLN A 158 -9.38 -8.68 2.42
N LEU A 159 -9.58 -8.36 1.14
CA LEU A 159 -9.09 -9.20 0.04
C LEU A 159 -7.57 -9.41 0.10
N LEU A 160 -6.78 -8.34 0.09
CA LEU A 160 -5.31 -8.45 0.19
C LEU A 160 -4.86 -9.00 1.55
N PRO A 161 -5.35 -8.50 2.71
CA PRO A 161 -5.00 -9.09 4.01
C PRO A 161 -5.21 -10.61 4.09
N ASN A 162 -6.34 -11.12 3.59
CA ASN A 162 -6.66 -12.55 3.58
C ASN A 162 -5.72 -13.32 2.66
N LEU A 163 -5.41 -12.80 1.47
CA LEU A 163 -4.47 -13.45 0.54
C LEU A 163 -3.05 -13.49 1.11
N LEU A 164 -2.61 -12.44 1.80
CA LEU A 164 -1.35 -12.44 2.54
C LEU A 164 -1.37 -13.53 3.62
N GLU A 165 -2.39 -13.57 4.47
CA GLU A 165 -2.50 -14.59 5.53
C GLU A 165 -2.49 -16.02 4.99
N GLN A 166 -3.30 -16.31 3.97
CA GLN A 166 -3.31 -17.62 3.30
C GLN A 166 -1.95 -17.95 2.68
N GLY A 167 -1.34 -16.96 2.00
CA GLY A 167 -0.02 -17.09 1.39
C GLY A 167 1.08 -17.45 2.40
N TRP A 168 1.04 -16.81 3.57
CA TRP A 168 1.93 -17.09 4.71
C TRP A 168 1.71 -18.50 5.27
N LEU A 169 0.47 -18.87 5.62
CA LEU A 169 0.14 -20.16 6.22
C LEU A 169 0.53 -21.32 5.30
N ALA A 170 0.26 -21.21 3.99
CA ALA A 170 0.61 -22.22 3.01
C ALA A 170 2.14 -22.44 2.85
N ARG A 171 2.95 -21.47 3.27
CA ARG A 171 4.41 -21.46 3.06
C ARG A 171 5.23 -21.47 4.34
N GLN A 172 4.61 -21.73 5.50
CA GLN A 172 5.36 -21.84 6.77
C GLN A 172 6.44 -22.92 6.74
N HIS A 173 6.29 -23.94 5.90
CA HIS A 173 7.27 -25.02 5.69
C HIS A 173 8.54 -24.54 4.97
N LEU A 174 8.53 -23.39 4.30
CA LEU A 174 9.70 -22.79 3.64
C LEU A 174 10.54 -21.94 4.59
N LEU A 175 10.00 -21.57 5.75
CA LEU A 175 10.68 -20.70 6.72
C LEU A 175 11.82 -21.45 7.41
N ARG A 176 12.97 -20.79 7.56
CA ARG A 176 14.13 -21.38 8.28
C ARG A 176 13.90 -21.54 9.78
N TYR A 177 12.97 -20.77 10.33
CA TYR A 177 12.55 -20.81 11.72
C TYR A 177 11.14 -20.21 11.83
N GLN A 178 10.38 -20.64 12.83
CA GLN A 178 9.04 -20.13 13.09
C GLN A 178 9.10 -18.90 14.01
N PRO A 179 8.48 -17.76 13.65
CA PRO A 179 8.47 -16.57 14.50
C PRO A 179 7.56 -16.70 15.74
N ASP A 180 6.67 -17.69 15.77
CA ASP A 180 5.64 -17.85 16.81
C ASP A 180 6.18 -18.20 18.20
N ASN A 181 7.36 -18.81 18.27
CA ASN A 181 7.95 -19.33 19.52
C ASN A 181 9.14 -18.49 20.01
N VAL A 182 9.25 -17.26 19.51
CA VAL A 182 10.34 -16.34 19.87
C VAL A 182 10.01 -15.68 21.21
N LYS A 183 10.90 -15.84 22.22
CA LYS A 183 10.77 -15.16 23.52
C LYS A 183 10.80 -13.64 23.27
N SER A 184 9.82 -12.91 23.79
CA SER A 184 9.73 -11.46 23.65
C SER A 184 9.60 -10.76 25.00
N ARG A 185 10.02 -9.49 25.05
CA ARG A 185 9.94 -8.63 26.24
C ARG A 185 9.66 -7.20 25.79
N GLN A 186 8.61 -6.60 26.33
CA GLN A 186 8.34 -5.18 26.11
C GLN A 186 9.27 -4.34 26.99
N LEU A 187 10.02 -3.42 26.39
CA LEU A 187 10.91 -2.50 27.13
C LEU A 187 10.17 -1.23 27.54
N ASN A 188 9.27 -0.73 26.69
CA ASN A 188 8.29 0.31 27.00
C ASN A 188 7.10 0.23 26.02
N LYS A 189 6.20 1.24 26.02
CA LYS A 189 5.02 1.27 25.14
C LYS A 189 5.34 1.13 23.63
N GLU A 190 6.52 1.56 23.20
CA GLU A 190 6.89 1.72 21.78
C GLU A 190 8.01 0.76 21.33
N ILE A 191 8.69 0.12 22.27
CA ILE A 191 9.91 -0.67 22.05
C ILE A 191 9.76 -2.06 22.66
N SER A 192 9.97 -3.08 21.83
CA SER A 192 9.91 -4.49 22.21
C SER A 192 11.15 -5.23 21.72
N ALA A 193 11.67 -6.13 22.55
CA ALA A 193 12.78 -7.01 22.23
C ALA A 193 12.29 -8.44 21.94
N TYR A 194 12.96 -9.12 21.02
CA TYR A 194 12.66 -10.48 20.56
C TYR A 194 13.97 -11.28 20.49
N PHE A 195 14.06 -12.37 21.26
CA PHE A 195 15.25 -13.24 21.29
C PHE A 195 15.21 -14.28 20.18
N ASN A 196 15.95 -14.04 19.09
CA ASN A 196 15.92 -14.89 17.90
C ASN A 196 17.33 -15.25 17.38
N PRO A 197 18.06 -16.15 18.07
CA PRO A 197 19.40 -16.58 17.66
C PRO A 197 19.41 -17.27 16.29
N SER A 198 18.35 -18.01 15.95
CA SER A 198 18.20 -18.73 14.67
C SER A 198 18.26 -17.78 13.47
N ARG A 199 17.73 -16.57 13.61
CA ARG A 199 17.81 -15.53 12.58
C ARG A 199 19.24 -15.11 12.27
N PHE A 200 20.09 -15.01 13.30
CA PHE A 200 21.49 -14.63 13.12
C PHE A 200 22.30 -15.79 12.55
N ALA A 201 22.11 -17.02 13.08
CA ALA A 201 22.79 -18.22 12.60
C ALA A 201 22.53 -18.52 11.11
N THR A 202 21.33 -18.15 10.62
CA THR A 202 20.95 -18.37 9.22
C THR A 202 21.09 -17.12 8.35
N ARG A 203 21.61 -16.00 8.88
CA ARG A 203 21.66 -14.74 8.13
C ARG A 203 22.59 -14.86 6.93
N ARG A 204 22.06 -14.55 5.76
CA ARG A 204 22.85 -14.40 4.54
C ARG A 204 23.55 -13.05 4.52
N VAL A 205 24.81 -13.05 4.09
CA VAL A 205 25.72 -11.91 4.17
C VAL A 205 26.17 -11.45 2.77
N HIS A 206 25.24 -11.47 1.79
CA HIS A 206 25.59 -11.27 0.38
C HIS A 206 26.02 -9.83 0.06
N ALA A 207 25.45 -8.84 0.74
CA ALA A 207 25.72 -7.43 0.47
C ALA A 207 26.78 -6.79 1.39
N ASN A 208 27.45 -7.53 2.28
CA ASN A 208 28.44 -6.91 3.18
C ASN A 208 29.69 -6.39 2.46
N ASN A 209 30.06 -6.98 1.31
CA ASN A 209 31.29 -6.65 0.59
C ASN A 209 31.10 -5.61 -0.51
N VAL A 210 30.06 -4.78 -0.42
CA VAL A 210 29.82 -3.69 -1.38
C VAL A 210 30.56 -2.42 -0.95
N ASP A 211 31.15 -1.72 -1.94
CA ASP A 211 32.00 -0.54 -1.73
C ASP A 211 31.24 0.81 -1.77
N GLY A 212 29.90 0.79 -1.77
CA GLY A 212 29.13 2.03 -1.78
C GLY A 212 27.62 1.83 -1.78
N LEU A 213 26.89 2.92 -1.56
CA LEU A 213 25.42 2.95 -1.58
C LEU A 213 24.85 2.54 -2.95
N ASN A 214 25.53 2.96 -4.02
CA ASN A 214 25.11 2.76 -5.41
C ASN A 214 25.85 1.60 -6.10
N ALA A 215 26.37 0.63 -5.33
CA ALA A 215 27.10 -0.50 -5.91
C ALA A 215 26.25 -1.22 -6.98
N PRO A 216 26.83 -1.56 -8.13
CA PRO A 216 26.08 -2.14 -9.24
C PRO A 216 25.49 -3.51 -8.87
N PHE A 217 24.39 -3.87 -9.52
CA PHE A 217 23.78 -5.19 -9.36
C PHE A 217 24.78 -6.30 -9.75
N ASN A 218 24.76 -7.41 -9.01
CA ASN A 218 25.64 -8.55 -9.28
C ASN A 218 24.82 -9.78 -9.71
N PRO A 219 24.78 -10.12 -11.01
CA PRO A 219 24.03 -11.27 -11.51
C PRO A 219 24.61 -12.62 -11.07
N SER A 220 25.90 -12.68 -10.70
CA SER A 220 26.53 -13.91 -10.21
C SER A 220 26.14 -14.23 -8.77
N GLY A 221 25.90 -13.21 -7.95
CA GLY A 221 25.47 -13.34 -6.56
C GLY A 221 24.03 -13.86 -6.40
N PHE A 222 23.58 -13.98 -5.15
CA PHE A 222 22.17 -14.22 -4.88
C PHE A 222 21.34 -12.98 -5.23
N HIS A 223 20.21 -13.20 -5.91
CA HIS A 223 19.18 -12.21 -6.19
C HIS A 223 17.83 -12.92 -6.28
N PHE A 224 16.72 -12.21 -6.02
CA PHE A 224 15.36 -12.78 -6.05
C PHE A 224 14.95 -13.44 -7.37
N GLY A 225 15.57 -13.10 -8.51
CA GLY A 225 15.38 -13.86 -9.76
C GLY A 225 15.86 -15.33 -9.70
N LYS A 226 16.67 -15.68 -8.70
CA LYS A 226 17.11 -17.06 -8.38
C LYS A 226 16.36 -17.68 -7.19
N ALA A 227 15.44 -16.95 -6.56
CA ALA A 227 14.64 -17.49 -5.46
C ALA A 227 13.65 -18.54 -5.97
N ASP A 228 13.25 -19.46 -5.10
CA ASP A 228 12.27 -20.47 -5.48
C ASP A 228 10.93 -19.78 -5.78
N ARG A 229 10.33 -20.07 -6.94
CA ARG A 229 9.08 -19.43 -7.37
C ARG A 229 7.90 -19.82 -6.46
N THR A 230 8.01 -20.93 -5.71
CA THR A 230 7.05 -21.29 -4.67
C THR A 230 7.06 -20.32 -3.48
N GLU A 231 8.12 -19.53 -3.29
CA GLU A 231 8.16 -18.47 -2.27
C GLU A 231 7.20 -17.32 -2.59
N ILE A 232 6.80 -17.12 -3.86
CA ILE A 232 5.91 -16.03 -4.27
C ILE A 232 4.50 -16.28 -3.70
N THR A 233 4.00 -15.34 -2.91
CA THR A 233 2.69 -15.40 -2.24
C THR A 233 1.62 -14.63 -3.00
N VAL A 234 1.96 -13.45 -3.51
CA VAL A 234 1.04 -12.53 -4.18
C VAL A 234 1.82 -11.76 -5.26
N LYS A 235 1.17 -11.47 -6.38
CA LYS A 235 1.68 -10.61 -7.43
C LYS A 235 0.72 -9.42 -7.59
N LEU A 236 1.24 -8.21 -7.78
CA LEU A 236 0.42 -7.00 -7.87
C LEU A 236 0.63 -6.23 -9.18
N TRP A 237 -0.44 -5.56 -9.59
CA TRP A 237 -0.46 -4.66 -10.72
C TRP A 237 -1.46 -3.52 -10.54
N HIS A 238 -0.97 -2.30 -10.70
CA HIS A 238 -1.83 -1.13 -10.79
C HIS A 238 -2.14 -0.84 -12.26
N GLU A 239 -3.39 -0.50 -12.58
CA GLU A 239 -3.81 -0.25 -13.97
C GLU A 239 -3.01 0.85 -14.66
N ALA A 240 -2.58 1.89 -13.91
CA ALA A 240 -1.75 2.96 -14.45
C ALA A 240 -0.28 2.58 -14.72
N TRP A 241 0.18 1.36 -14.36
CA TRP A 241 1.59 0.97 -14.46
C TRP A 241 2.01 0.36 -15.82
N GLY A 242 1.12 0.29 -16.81
CA GLY A 242 1.46 0.17 -18.24
C GLY A 242 2.11 -1.15 -18.70
N SER A 243 2.30 -1.32 -20.00
CA SER A 243 2.46 -2.61 -20.71
C SER A 243 3.82 -3.33 -20.55
N LYS A 244 3.89 -4.31 -19.63
CA LYS A 244 4.91 -5.37 -19.48
C LYS A 244 6.34 -4.93 -19.04
N PRO A 245 7.12 -5.84 -18.40
CA PRO A 245 6.77 -7.21 -18.04
C PRO A 245 5.80 -7.29 -16.85
N LEU A 246 4.83 -8.19 -16.98
CA LEU A 246 3.88 -8.57 -15.94
C LEU A 246 4.44 -9.81 -15.21
N PRO A 247 4.30 -9.93 -13.87
CA PRO A 247 3.85 -8.92 -12.91
C PRO A 247 4.96 -7.90 -12.56
N ARG A 248 4.59 -6.64 -12.29
CA ARG A 248 5.55 -5.58 -11.89
C ARG A 248 6.00 -5.69 -10.43
N VAL A 249 5.19 -6.27 -9.56
CA VAL A 249 5.50 -6.40 -8.14
C VAL A 249 5.23 -7.84 -7.71
N GLN A 250 6.23 -8.48 -7.10
CA GLN A 250 6.14 -9.84 -6.58
C GLN A 250 6.41 -9.82 -5.08
N LEU A 251 5.53 -10.42 -4.28
CA LEU A 251 5.73 -10.60 -2.85
C LEU A 251 6.21 -12.03 -2.61
N PHE A 252 7.42 -12.16 -2.10
CA PHE A 252 8.00 -13.42 -1.67
C PHE A 252 7.77 -13.57 -0.17
N VAL A 253 7.41 -14.76 0.31
CA VAL A 253 7.52 -15.05 1.75
C VAL A 253 8.98 -14.89 2.17
N ASN A 254 9.24 -14.13 3.22
CA ASN A 254 10.61 -14.02 3.71
C ASN A 254 10.96 -15.28 4.50
N ILE A 255 11.77 -16.16 3.91
CA ILE A 255 12.26 -17.39 4.54
C ILE A 255 13.11 -17.17 5.80
N SER A 256 13.49 -15.93 6.12
CA SER A 256 14.10 -15.52 7.39
C SER A 256 13.29 -14.37 8.00
N PRO A 257 12.08 -14.69 8.52
CA PRO A 257 11.12 -13.67 8.93
C PRO A 257 11.61 -12.85 10.14
N ILE A 258 11.13 -11.61 10.23
CA ILE A 258 11.32 -10.74 11.41
C ILE A 258 10.21 -11.09 12.40
N ASP A 259 8.99 -11.11 11.87
CA ASP A 259 7.76 -11.44 12.57
C ASP A 259 6.84 -12.23 11.62
N ARG A 260 5.62 -12.53 12.06
CA ARG A 260 4.54 -13.11 11.26
C ARG A 260 4.28 -12.29 10.00
N GLN A 261 3.84 -13.00 8.96
CA GLN A 261 3.46 -12.38 7.67
C GLN A 261 4.56 -11.43 7.15
N HIS A 262 5.83 -11.84 7.24
CA HIS A 262 6.95 -11.09 6.67
C HIS A 262 7.18 -11.51 5.23
N TYR A 263 7.03 -10.55 4.32
CA TYR A 263 7.29 -10.68 2.89
C TYR A 263 8.44 -9.78 2.44
N VAL A 264 9.08 -10.18 1.36
CA VAL A 264 9.96 -9.34 0.57
C VAL A 264 9.20 -8.86 -0.67
N ILE A 265 9.06 -7.55 -0.82
CA ILE A 265 8.47 -6.92 -2.00
C ILE A 265 9.59 -6.72 -3.02
N VAL A 266 9.45 -7.35 -4.18
CA VAL A 266 10.41 -7.26 -5.28
C VAL A 266 9.74 -6.57 -6.47
N PRO A 267 9.91 -5.24 -6.61
CA PRO A 267 9.45 -4.51 -7.78
C PRO A 267 10.38 -4.78 -8.96
N ASP A 268 9.79 -4.97 -10.15
CA ASP A 268 10.50 -5.14 -11.42
C ASP A 268 11.66 -6.16 -11.34
N CYS A 269 11.38 -7.34 -10.78
CA CYS A 269 12.37 -8.40 -10.51
C CYS A 269 13.27 -8.72 -11.71
N GLU A 270 12.71 -8.66 -12.92
CA GLU A 270 13.41 -8.97 -14.18
C GLU A 270 14.33 -7.82 -14.65
N LEU A 271 14.15 -6.59 -14.14
CA LEU A 271 15.05 -5.46 -14.43
C LEU A 271 16.36 -5.52 -13.63
N GLN A 272 16.46 -6.41 -12.63
CA GLN A 272 17.69 -6.66 -11.89
C GLN A 272 18.32 -5.37 -11.33
N LEU A 273 17.49 -4.51 -10.75
CA LEU A 273 17.93 -3.23 -10.19
C LEU A 273 18.76 -3.46 -8.92
N ASN A 274 19.82 -2.67 -8.72
CA ASN A 274 20.57 -2.72 -7.47
C ASN A 274 19.73 -2.18 -6.29
N GLN A 275 20.18 -2.41 -5.05
CA GLN A 275 19.47 -2.03 -3.81
C GLN A 275 19.53 -0.51 -3.55
N CYS A 276 18.96 0.26 -4.47
CA CYS A 276 18.80 1.70 -4.45
C CYS A 276 17.32 2.02 -4.67
N LEU A 277 16.68 2.67 -3.69
CA LEU A 277 15.24 2.90 -3.70
C LEU A 277 14.83 3.77 -4.89
N THR A 278 13.92 3.25 -5.72
CA THR A 278 13.39 3.95 -6.91
C THR A 278 12.01 4.54 -6.65
N PRO A 279 11.57 5.52 -7.47
CA PRO A 279 10.20 6.04 -7.38
C PRO A 279 9.15 4.94 -7.47
N PHE A 280 9.29 4.01 -8.41
CA PHE A 280 8.35 2.90 -8.57
C PHE A 280 8.32 1.99 -7.34
N ALA A 281 9.49 1.62 -6.81
CA ALA A 281 9.60 0.76 -5.64
C ALA A 281 8.95 1.39 -4.40
N LEU A 282 9.19 2.68 -4.14
CA LEU A 282 8.51 3.37 -3.04
C LEU A 282 6.99 3.41 -3.24
N MET A 283 6.51 3.79 -4.44
CA MET A 283 5.08 3.88 -4.71
C MET A 283 4.38 2.53 -4.49
N SER A 284 4.99 1.44 -4.98
CA SER A 284 4.44 0.09 -4.79
C SER A 284 4.32 -0.31 -3.33
N GLY A 285 5.28 0.09 -2.48
CA GLY A 285 5.22 -0.14 -1.04
C GLY A 285 4.16 0.71 -0.34
N LEU A 286 3.97 1.97 -0.74
CA LEU A 286 2.91 2.83 -0.20
C LEU A 286 1.52 2.32 -0.58
N HIS A 287 1.32 1.93 -1.84
CA HIS A 287 0.06 1.32 -2.31
C HIS A 287 -0.26 0.05 -1.50
N LEU A 288 0.73 -0.80 -1.25
CA LEU A 288 0.55 -1.99 -0.39
C LEU A 288 0.01 -1.64 1.00
N LEU A 289 0.55 -0.61 1.66
CA LEU A 289 0.03 -0.15 2.96
C LEU A 289 -1.38 0.45 2.86
N LEU A 290 -1.71 1.07 1.75
CA LEU A 290 -3.04 1.64 1.50
C LEU A 290 -4.08 0.57 1.17
N LEU A 291 -3.68 -0.55 0.57
CA LEU A 291 -4.51 -1.72 0.29
C LEU A 291 -4.66 -2.67 1.50
N THR A 292 -3.86 -2.51 2.55
CA THR A 292 -3.97 -3.28 3.80
C THR A 292 -4.50 -2.39 4.93
N PRO A 293 -5.82 -2.42 5.23
CA PRO A 293 -6.38 -1.61 6.31
C PRO A 293 -5.77 -1.93 7.67
N GLY A 294 -5.72 -0.93 8.55
CA GLY A 294 -5.28 -1.06 9.92
C GLY A 294 -3.80 -0.73 10.17
N THR A 295 -3.39 -0.81 11.43
CA THR A 295 -2.11 -0.29 11.94
C THR A 295 -1.03 -1.35 12.09
N ARG A 296 -1.22 -2.56 11.57
CA ARG A 296 -0.30 -3.68 11.85
C ARG A 296 0.74 -3.93 10.77
N TYR A 297 0.50 -3.55 9.53
CA TYR A 297 1.49 -3.70 8.47
C TYR A 297 2.52 -2.58 8.50
N ARG A 298 3.78 -2.95 8.28
CA ARG A 298 4.92 -2.03 8.18
C ARG A 298 5.67 -2.30 6.88
N LEU A 299 5.93 -1.23 6.15
CA LEU A 299 6.85 -1.22 5.03
C LEU A 299 8.22 -0.81 5.54
N GLY A 300 9.27 -1.57 5.21
CA GLY A 300 10.64 -1.21 5.57
C GLY A 300 11.60 -1.32 4.40
N PHE A 301 12.58 -0.46 4.36
CA PHE A 301 13.67 -0.46 3.39
C PHE A 301 15.00 -0.26 4.10
N ASN A 302 15.99 -1.04 3.69
CA ASN A 302 17.38 -0.91 4.08
C ASN A 302 18.17 -0.61 2.81
N SER A 303 18.87 0.51 2.74
CA SER A 303 19.83 0.74 1.66
C SER A 303 21.07 -0.16 1.83
N LEU A 304 21.89 -0.28 0.78
CA LEU A 304 23.28 -0.73 0.99
C LEU A 304 23.95 0.16 2.04
N LEU A 305 24.83 -0.44 2.85
CA LEU A 305 25.45 0.22 4.02
C LEU A 305 24.45 0.68 5.10
N ALA A 306 23.21 0.19 5.06
CA ALA A 306 22.19 0.34 6.11
C ALA A 306 21.58 -1.02 6.49
N TYR A 307 22.43 -2.04 6.58
CA TYR A 307 22.08 -3.44 6.89
C TYR A 307 21.27 -4.22 5.84
N ALA A 308 21.15 -3.73 4.60
CA ALA A 308 20.66 -4.55 3.50
C ALA A 308 21.50 -5.84 3.37
N SER A 309 20.82 -6.97 3.17
CA SER A 309 21.48 -8.29 3.07
C SER A 309 21.71 -8.74 1.62
N VAL A 310 20.96 -8.18 0.67
CA VAL A 310 20.97 -8.54 -0.76
C VAL A 310 21.09 -7.27 -1.59
N ASN A 311 21.94 -7.28 -2.62
CA ASN A 311 22.04 -6.21 -3.60
C ASN A 311 21.13 -6.49 -4.82
N HIS A 312 19.83 -6.51 -4.58
CA HIS A 312 18.76 -6.56 -5.59
C HIS A 312 17.58 -5.80 -4.99
N LEU A 313 17.04 -4.81 -5.70
CA LEU A 313 16.02 -3.90 -5.18
C LEU A 313 14.85 -4.65 -4.54
N HIS A 314 14.67 -4.44 -3.24
CA HIS A 314 13.57 -4.98 -2.46
C HIS A 314 13.19 -4.08 -1.29
N LEU A 315 11.93 -4.17 -0.90
CA LEU A 315 11.40 -3.68 0.36
C LEU A 315 10.92 -4.86 1.21
N HIS A 316 10.64 -4.59 2.46
CA HIS A 316 10.07 -5.52 3.42
C HIS A 316 8.64 -5.10 3.74
N LEU A 317 7.73 -6.07 3.84
CA LEU A 317 6.41 -5.89 4.42
C LEU A 317 6.26 -6.90 5.56
N TRP A 318 5.98 -6.47 6.78
CA TRP A 318 5.67 -7.42 7.86
C TRP A 318 4.52 -6.92 8.71
N ARG A 319 3.87 -7.86 9.40
CA ARG A 319 2.84 -7.55 10.38
C ARG A 319 3.47 -7.53 11.76
N SER A 320 3.28 -6.44 12.49
CA SER A 320 3.74 -6.26 13.86
C SER A 320 2.58 -5.87 14.78
N GLU A 321 2.90 -5.66 16.06
CA GLU A 321 1.95 -5.01 16.96
C GLU A 321 1.58 -3.59 16.48
N PRO A 322 0.37 -3.08 16.82
CA PRO A 322 -0.14 -1.80 16.34
C PRO A 322 0.74 -0.60 16.71
N VAL A 323 1.38 -0.67 17.88
CA VAL A 323 2.19 0.40 18.45
C VAL A 323 3.66 0.06 18.29
N CYS A 324 4.39 0.93 17.61
CA CYS A 324 5.84 0.92 17.58
C CYS A 324 6.36 2.36 17.57
N LEU A 325 7.65 2.57 17.88
CA LEU A 325 8.28 3.88 17.93
C LEU A 325 8.05 4.69 16.64
N ALA A 326 8.20 4.07 15.47
CA ALA A 326 8.07 4.78 14.20
C ALA A 326 6.66 5.38 13.95
N THR A 327 5.59 4.68 14.36
CA THR A 327 4.21 5.12 14.12
C THR A 327 3.51 5.69 15.35
N GLY A 328 4.09 5.52 16.54
CA GLY A 328 3.53 5.96 17.83
C GLY A 328 4.26 7.13 18.48
N CYS A 329 5.51 7.41 18.08
CA CYS A 329 6.26 8.53 18.64
C CYS A 329 5.65 9.88 18.21
N GLU A 330 5.66 10.84 19.14
CA GLU A 330 5.31 12.23 18.85
C GLU A 330 6.27 12.82 17.83
N ILE A 331 5.75 13.68 16.96
CA ILE A 331 6.53 14.38 15.93
C ILE A 331 6.51 15.88 16.20
N VAL A 332 7.62 16.54 15.93
CA VAL A 332 7.76 17.99 16.01
C VAL A 332 8.10 18.58 14.65
N PRO A 333 7.68 19.81 14.33
CA PRO A 333 8.03 20.44 13.07
C PRO A 333 9.56 20.55 12.91
N LEU A 334 10.08 20.04 11.80
CA LEU A 334 11.46 20.25 11.39
C LEU A 334 11.54 21.44 10.42
N ASP A 335 10.55 21.57 9.54
CA ASP A 335 10.43 22.68 8.60
C ASP A 335 8.97 22.88 8.21
N SER A 336 8.31 23.82 8.89
CA SER A 336 6.87 24.07 8.75
C SER A 336 6.47 24.55 7.37
N ASP A 337 7.35 25.30 6.67
CA ASP A 337 7.05 25.89 5.36
C ASP A 337 6.79 24.84 4.29
N ILE A 338 7.35 23.64 4.48
CA ILE A 338 7.21 22.51 3.56
C ILE A 338 6.60 21.28 4.24
N GLY A 339 6.02 21.44 5.43
CA GLY A 339 5.33 20.38 6.19
C GLY A 339 6.22 19.18 6.54
N LEU A 340 7.49 19.39 6.88
CA LEU A 340 8.45 18.34 7.23
C LEU A 340 8.59 18.25 8.76
N TYR A 341 8.64 17.03 9.29
CA TYR A 341 8.71 16.76 10.72
C TYR A 341 9.95 15.94 11.10
N THR A 342 10.22 15.84 12.41
CA THR A 342 11.25 14.96 13.00
C THR A 342 10.72 14.39 14.32
N PHE A 343 11.38 13.35 14.82
CA PHE A 343 11.21 12.91 16.21
C PHE A 343 12.04 13.78 17.16
N PRO A 344 11.57 14.01 18.40
CA PRO A 344 12.39 14.55 19.49
C PRO A 344 13.60 13.66 19.77
N LEU A 345 14.79 14.24 19.90
CA LEU A 345 16.04 13.46 20.04
C LEU A 345 16.17 12.72 21.38
N ASP A 346 15.48 13.18 22.43
CA ASP A 346 15.38 12.49 23.71
C ASP A 346 14.52 11.20 23.61
N ARG A 347 13.60 11.15 22.65
CA ARG A 347 12.75 9.99 22.35
C ARG A 347 13.36 9.06 21.31
N MET A 348 13.93 9.64 20.25
CA MET A 348 14.57 8.94 19.14
C MET A 348 15.83 9.72 18.75
N PRO A 349 17.02 9.35 19.29
CA PRO A 349 18.28 10.05 19.01
C PRO A 349 18.84 9.72 17.63
N VAL A 350 17.96 9.62 16.63
CA VAL A 350 18.28 9.51 15.22
C VAL A 350 17.63 10.70 14.52
N ARG A 351 18.44 11.54 13.90
CA ARG A 351 17.96 12.61 13.03
C ARG A 351 17.11 12.01 11.91
N THR A 352 15.84 12.40 11.85
CA THR A 352 14.83 11.73 11.04
C THR A 352 14.04 12.76 10.24
N MET A 353 13.74 12.44 8.99
CA MET A 353 12.76 13.17 8.18
C MET A 353 11.45 12.39 8.21
N VAL A 354 10.40 12.99 8.76
CA VAL A 354 9.08 12.37 8.90
C VAL A 354 8.06 13.09 8.02
N PHE A 355 7.28 12.30 7.31
CA PHE A 355 6.22 12.70 6.40
C PHE A 355 4.92 12.00 6.78
N GLU A 356 3.80 12.70 6.72
CA GLU A 356 2.47 12.12 6.89
C GLU A 356 1.62 12.45 5.68
N LEU A 357 0.77 11.50 5.28
CA LEU A 357 -0.37 11.76 4.40
C LEU A 357 -1.49 12.32 5.27
N ASP A 358 -1.80 13.60 5.09
CA ASP A 358 -2.96 14.24 5.69
C ASP A 358 -4.22 13.99 4.84
N SER A 359 -5.39 14.16 5.43
CA SER A 359 -6.68 13.98 4.74
C SER A 359 -7.22 15.27 4.12
N GLY A 360 -6.37 16.29 3.93
CA GLY A 360 -6.77 17.56 3.33
C GLY A 360 -6.98 17.45 1.81
N GLU A 361 -7.87 18.28 1.25
CA GLU A 361 -8.21 18.28 -0.20
C GLU A 361 -7.00 18.44 -1.15
N GLN A 362 -5.88 18.97 -0.65
CA GLN A 362 -4.65 19.19 -1.43
C GLN A 362 -3.61 18.08 -1.25
N ASP A 363 -3.78 17.17 -0.30
CA ASP A 363 -2.83 16.09 -0.05
C ASP A 363 -3.17 14.85 -0.88
N SER A 364 -2.15 14.14 -1.34
CA SER A 364 -2.31 12.95 -2.17
C SER A 364 -1.14 12.00 -1.99
N VAL A 365 -1.38 10.72 -2.29
CA VAL A 365 -0.33 9.69 -2.28
C VAL A 365 0.83 10.10 -3.22
N ASN A 366 0.53 10.74 -4.35
CA ASN A 366 1.52 11.26 -5.29
C ASN A 366 2.37 12.40 -4.70
N LEU A 367 1.75 13.30 -3.93
CA LEU A 367 2.47 14.38 -3.26
C LEU A 367 3.37 13.83 -2.15
N LEU A 368 2.85 12.96 -1.28
CA LEU A 368 3.65 12.27 -0.26
C LEU A 368 4.83 11.53 -0.90
N HIS A 369 4.55 10.74 -1.94
CA HIS A 369 5.56 9.99 -2.69
C HIS A 369 6.67 10.89 -3.24
N SER A 370 6.31 11.99 -3.92
CA SER A 370 7.27 12.94 -4.48
C SER A 370 8.15 13.57 -3.39
N ARG A 371 7.55 13.95 -2.27
CA ARG A 371 8.26 14.54 -1.12
C ARG A 371 9.24 13.55 -0.49
N VAL A 372 8.81 12.32 -0.24
CA VAL A 372 9.68 11.26 0.31
C VAL A 372 10.80 10.92 -0.69
N MET A 373 10.49 10.73 -1.97
CA MET A 373 11.51 10.44 -2.98
C MET A 373 12.53 11.55 -3.12
N SER A 374 12.14 12.81 -2.99
CA SER A 374 13.07 13.94 -3.04
C SER A 374 14.08 13.91 -1.87
N ALA A 375 13.64 13.51 -0.69
CA ALA A 375 14.53 13.31 0.46
C ALA A 375 15.44 12.07 0.30
N VAL A 376 14.91 10.98 -0.28
CA VAL A 376 15.69 9.79 -0.66
C VAL A 376 16.77 10.15 -1.68
N VAL A 377 16.43 10.94 -2.71
CA VAL A 377 17.38 11.43 -3.72
C VAL A 377 18.46 12.32 -3.09
N ALA A 378 18.11 13.16 -2.12
CA ALA A 378 19.10 13.94 -1.37
C ALA A 378 20.13 13.01 -0.68
N CYS A 379 19.66 11.95 0.00
CA CYS A 379 20.54 10.94 0.61
C CYS A 379 21.40 10.21 -0.43
N GLN A 380 20.79 9.77 -1.54
CA GLN A 380 21.49 9.04 -2.61
C GLN A 380 22.57 9.87 -3.30
N ARG A 381 22.30 11.16 -3.57
CA ARG A 381 23.27 12.11 -4.15
C ARG A 381 24.43 12.40 -3.20
N ALA A 382 24.14 12.49 -1.90
CA ALA A 382 25.15 12.68 -0.87
C ALA A 382 25.89 11.39 -0.47
N ASN A 383 25.56 10.24 -1.08
CA ASN A 383 26.06 8.92 -0.71
C ASN A 383 25.85 8.59 0.79
N VAL A 384 24.73 9.04 1.35
CA VAL A 384 24.34 8.79 2.74
C VAL A 384 23.42 7.55 2.82
N PRO A 385 23.85 6.49 3.51
CA PRO A 385 23.01 5.33 3.76
C PRO A 385 21.75 5.70 4.55
N HIS A 386 20.66 4.99 4.30
CA HIS A 386 19.39 5.32 4.90
C HIS A 386 18.51 4.08 5.09
N ASN A 387 17.72 4.12 6.17
CA ASN A 387 16.58 3.24 6.35
C ASN A 387 15.30 4.06 6.12
N LEU A 388 14.26 3.42 5.60
CA LEU A 388 12.94 4.02 5.48
C LEU A 388 11.92 3.05 6.05
N ILE A 389 11.04 3.54 6.91
CA ILE A 389 9.87 2.79 7.38
C ILE A 389 8.60 3.56 7.09
N ALA A 390 7.53 2.85 6.75
CA ALA A 390 6.20 3.42 6.65
C ALA A 390 5.15 2.52 7.31
N GLY A 391 4.09 3.14 7.79
CA GLY A 391 2.96 2.46 8.44
C GLY A 391 1.89 3.45 8.85
N ARG A 392 0.72 2.94 9.24
CA ARG A 392 -0.36 3.81 9.74
C ARG A 392 -0.20 4.07 11.23
N THR A 393 -0.43 5.31 11.64
CA THR A 393 -0.46 5.71 13.06
C THR A 393 -1.76 5.21 13.72
N LEU A 394 -1.82 5.26 15.05
CA LEU A 394 -3.10 5.15 15.74
C LEU A 394 -3.85 6.48 15.63
N SER A 395 -5.18 6.43 15.55
CA SER A 395 -6.02 7.62 15.74
C SER A 395 -6.16 7.92 17.23
N ASP A 396 -6.36 9.20 17.57
CA ASP A 396 -6.75 9.63 18.91
C ASP A 396 -8.21 9.28 19.23
N SER A 397 -9.01 8.92 18.22
CA SER A 397 -10.38 8.40 18.33
C SER A 397 -10.41 6.87 18.16
N ASP A 398 -11.13 6.18 19.05
CA ASP A 398 -11.06 4.72 19.26
C ASP A 398 -11.47 3.82 18.07
N ASP A 399 -12.03 4.36 16.98
CA ASP A 399 -12.63 3.56 15.90
C ASP A 399 -11.99 3.69 14.51
N SER A 400 -10.81 4.31 14.38
CA SER A 400 -10.25 4.59 13.05
C SER A 400 -8.72 4.51 12.97
N CYS A 401 -8.18 4.04 11.84
CA CYS A 401 -6.73 3.91 11.63
C CYS A 401 -6.11 5.27 11.30
N GLY A 402 -5.07 5.72 12.00
CA GLY A 402 -4.49 7.05 11.80
C GLY A 402 -3.81 7.25 10.43
N ARG A 403 -3.06 8.34 10.31
CA ARG A 403 -2.40 8.78 9.07
C ARG A 403 -1.36 7.77 8.58
N LEU A 404 -1.15 7.72 7.26
CA LEU A 404 0.01 7.02 6.72
C LEU A 404 1.26 7.86 6.99
N ARG A 405 2.17 7.33 7.81
CA ARG A 405 3.44 7.97 8.16
C ARG A 405 4.61 7.28 7.47
N VAL A 406 5.55 8.07 6.97
CA VAL A 406 6.82 7.62 6.39
C VAL A 406 7.98 8.30 7.12
N CYS A 407 8.92 7.52 7.64
CA CYS A 407 10.10 8.02 8.35
C CYS A 407 11.36 7.58 7.60
N LEU A 408 12.19 8.56 7.23
CA LEU A 408 13.50 8.36 6.60
C LEU A 408 14.59 8.65 7.64
N PHE A 409 15.49 7.67 7.83
CA PHE A 409 16.60 7.73 8.78
C PHE A 409 17.94 7.76 8.03
N PRO A 410 18.46 8.94 7.67
CA PRO A 410 19.84 9.09 7.25
C PRO A 410 20.78 8.63 8.37
N ARG A 411 21.79 7.82 8.04
CA ARG A 411 22.64 7.19 9.03
C ARG A 411 24.09 7.04 8.59
N GLN A 412 24.98 6.86 9.56
CA GLN A 412 26.35 6.45 9.31
C GLN A 412 26.38 5.06 8.67
N PRO A 413 27.32 4.76 7.76
CA PRO A 413 27.45 3.44 7.16
C PRO A 413 27.56 2.32 8.19
N ALA A 414 26.79 1.25 8.01
CA ALA A 414 26.95 0.02 8.79
C ALA A 414 26.71 -1.23 7.96
N ARG A 415 27.37 -2.29 8.39
CA ARG A 415 27.32 -3.63 7.80
C ARG A 415 26.98 -4.63 8.89
N TYR A 416 26.46 -5.78 8.50
CA TYR A 416 26.23 -6.85 9.46
C TYR A 416 27.56 -7.28 10.09
N CYS A 417 27.59 -7.36 11.42
CA CYS A 417 28.71 -7.88 12.19
C CYS A 417 28.19 -9.04 13.07
N PRO A 418 28.74 -10.27 12.94
CA PRO A 418 28.31 -11.43 13.71
C PRO A 418 28.41 -11.28 15.23
N ASP A 419 29.33 -10.42 15.69
CA ASP A 419 29.57 -10.18 17.12
C ASP A 419 28.65 -9.09 17.70
N SER A 420 27.79 -8.48 16.87
CA SER A 420 26.82 -7.49 17.35
C SER A 420 25.64 -8.17 18.01
N ALA A 421 25.32 -7.79 19.25
CA ALA A 421 24.17 -8.32 19.99
C ALA A 421 22.83 -8.13 19.25
N TYR A 422 22.71 -7.04 18.50
CA TYR A 422 21.66 -6.79 17.51
C TYR A 422 22.16 -5.79 16.46
N CYS A 423 21.46 -5.68 15.33
CA CYS A 423 21.79 -4.76 14.25
C CYS A 423 20.73 -3.67 14.16
N VAL A 424 21.09 -2.39 14.27
CA VAL A 424 20.12 -1.28 14.16
C VAL A 424 19.71 -1.06 12.69
N ALA A 425 18.95 -1.99 12.12
CA ALA A 425 18.35 -1.88 10.80
C ALA A 425 16.94 -1.25 10.91
N VAL A 426 16.17 -1.29 9.82
CA VAL A 426 14.84 -0.65 9.79
C VAL A 426 13.85 -1.19 10.83
N ALA A 427 13.90 -2.50 11.14
CA ALA A 427 13.01 -3.09 12.14
C ALA A 427 13.35 -2.60 13.54
N GLU A 428 14.63 -2.56 13.87
CA GLU A 428 15.13 -2.05 15.14
C GLU A 428 14.81 -0.56 15.27
N LEU A 429 15.07 0.26 14.25
CA LEU A 429 14.67 1.68 14.24
C LEU A 429 13.16 1.90 14.40
N SER A 430 12.33 0.89 14.11
CA SER A 430 10.90 0.95 14.34
C SER A 430 10.49 0.73 15.80
N GLY A 431 11.41 0.24 16.64
CA GLY A 431 11.13 -0.23 18.01
C GLY A 431 11.02 -1.75 18.12
N GLN A 432 11.29 -2.52 17.06
CA GLN A 432 11.28 -3.99 17.07
C GLN A 432 12.71 -4.54 17.11
N LEU A 433 13.23 -4.76 18.31
CA LEU A 433 14.62 -5.16 18.55
C LEU A 433 14.77 -6.67 18.44
N ILE A 434 15.53 -7.14 17.45
CA ILE A 434 15.83 -8.57 17.29
C ILE A 434 17.20 -8.85 17.88
N VAL A 435 17.24 -9.61 18.98
CA VAL A 435 18.44 -9.83 19.79
C VAL A 435 18.97 -11.25 19.61
N GLN A 436 20.30 -11.38 19.49
CA GLN A 436 20.99 -12.64 19.22
C GLN A 436 21.24 -13.47 20.48
N ASP A 437 21.72 -12.84 21.55
CA ASP A 437 22.19 -13.51 22.76
C ASP A 437 21.25 -13.29 23.96
N ALA A 438 21.19 -14.29 24.84
CA ALA A 438 20.24 -14.31 25.95
C ALA A 438 20.56 -13.25 27.01
N ASP A 439 21.85 -13.05 27.31
CA ASP A 439 22.30 -12.10 28.33
C ASP A 439 21.92 -10.67 27.93
N THR A 440 22.20 -10.27 26.67
CA THR A 440 21.74 -8.98 26.16
C THR A 440 20.22 -8.92 26.19
N PHE A 441 19.51 -9.95 25.72
CA PHE A 441 18.04 -9.92 25.71
C PHE A 441 17.44 -9.69 27.11
N ASP A 442 17.98 -10.33 28.15
CA ASP A 442 17.47 -10.23 29.51
C ASP A 442 17.86 -8.89 30.18
N GLN A 443 19.02 -8.31 29.84
CA GLN A 443 19.54 -7.08 30.46
C GLN A 443 19.22 -5.79 29.70
N LEU A 444 18.86 -5.88 28.41
CA LEU A 444 18.66 -4.71 27.53
C LEU A 444 17.67 -3.71 28.13
N THR A 445 18.07 -2.45 28.21
CA THR A 445 17.20 -1.36 28.66
C THR A 445 16.85 -0.41 27.52
N VAL A 446 15.85 0.47 27.74
CA VAL A 446 15.55 1.56 26.81
C VAL A 446 16.78 2.46 26.63
N ALA A 447 17.54 2.75 27.69
CA ALA A 447 18.73 3.57 27.61
C ALA A 447 19.81 2.97 26.69
N ASP A 448 20.01 1.66 26.74
CA ASP A 448 20.96 0.95 25.85
C ASP A 448 20.54 1.02 24.38
N VAL A 449 19.22 0.93 24.13
CA VAL A 449 18.64 1.06 22.79
C VAL A 449 18.85 2.48 22.25
N LEU A 450 18.50 3.50 23.03
CA LEU A 450 18.70 4.90 22.65
C LEU A 450 20.19 5.23 22.44
N ALA A 451 21.09 4.67 23.26
CA ALA A 451 22.53 4.82 23.06
C ALA A 451 23.01 4.16 21.74
N SER A 452 22.40 3.06 21.33
CA SER A 452 22.71 2.39 20.05
C SER A 452 22.16 3.15 18.85
N TYR A 453 21.00 3.79 18.99
CA TYR A 453 20.42 4.70 18.01
C TYR A 453 21.28 5.96 17.81
N ALA A 454 21.74 6.58 18.90
CA ALA A 454 22.60 7.75 18.83
C ALA A 454 23.89 7.49 18.01
N LYS A 455 24.46 6.29 18.13
CA LYS A 455 25.66 5.88 17.37
C LYS A 455 25.42 5.73 15.87
N CYS A 456 24.17 5.47 15.44
CA CYS A 456 23.89 5.25 14.03
C CYS A 456 23.53 6.55 13.29
N SER A 457 23.13 7.61 13.99
CA SER A 457 22.68 8.85 13.35
C SER A 457 23.80 9.62 12.64
N VAL A 458 23.44 10.34 11.57
CA VAL A 458 24.33 11.34 10.95
C VAL A 458 24.61 12.50 11.91
N SER A 459 25.70 13.22 11.67
CA SER A 459 25.99 14.46 12.39
C SER A 459 24.93 15.54 12.09
N GLU A 460 24.90 16.59 12.92
CA GLU A 460 24.01 17.73 12.69
C GLU A 460 24.28 18.42 11.36
N ASP A 461 25.54 18.71 11.06
CA ASP A 461 25.95 19.36 9.82
C ASP A 461 25.54 18.52 8.59
N GLN A 462 25.81 17.22 8.61
CA GLN A 462 25.38 16.31 7.53
C GLN A 462 23.86 16.28 7.37
N PHE A 463 23.10 16.34 8.47
CA PHE A 463 21.64 16.35 8.40
C PHE A 463 21.12 17.67 7.84
N GLU A 464 21.74 18.80 8.19
CA GLU A 464 21.38 20.11 7.66
C GLU A 464 21.71 20.22 6.16
N ASP A 465 22.85 19.69 5.72
CA ASP A 465 23.18 19.60 4.29
C ASP A 465 22.12 18.81 3.51
N LEU A 466 21.64 17.70 4.08
CA LEU A 466 20.57 16.90 3.48
C LEU A 466 19.25 17.68 3.42
N ARG A 467 18.90 18.45 4.45
CA ARG A 467 17.70 19.31 4.48
C ARG A 467 17.77 20.41 3.41
N GLN A 468 18.93 21.03 3.25
CA GLN A 468 19.13 22.06 2.22
C GLN A 468 19.04 21.46 0.82
N SER A 469 19.68 20.31 0.59
CA SER A 469 19.58 19.56 -0.67
C SER A 469 18.14 19.17 -0.98
N TYR A 470 17.40 18.67 0.01
CA TYR A 470 15.97 18.36 -0.10
C TYR A 470 15.15 19.58 -0.55
N ARG A 471 15.31 20.73 0.12
CA ARG A 471 14.65 21.99 -0.26
C ARG A 471 14.96 22.42 -1.69
N GLN A 472 16.21 22.26 -2.13
CA GLN A 472 16.61 22.58 -3.50
C GLN A 472 15.93 21.67 -4.53
N ILE A 473 15.86 20.36 -4.25
CA ILE A 473 15.19 19.38 -5.12
C ILE A 473 13.69 19.72 -5.26
N LEU A 474 13.01 20.05 -4.15
CA LEU A 474 11.60 20.46 -4.20
C LEU A 474 11.40 21.71 -5.07
N LYS A 475 12.23 22.74 -4.91
CA LYS A 475 12.15 23.97 -5.72
C LYS A 475 12.32 23.69 -7.22
N GLN A 476 13.24 22.82 -7.59
CA GLN A 476 13.47 22.43 -8.98
C GLN A 476 12.26 21.71 -9.57
N GLN A 477 11.59 20.85 -8.81
CA GLN A 477 10.38 20.16 -9.26
C GLN A 477 9.21 21.11 -9.50
N SER A 478 9.00 22.09 -8.59
CA SER A 478 7.95 23.09 -8.76
C SER A 478 8.16 23.95 -10.02
N GLN A 479 9.41 24.29 -10.36
CA GLN A 479 9.75 25.06 -11.56
C GLN A 479 9.57 24.29 -12.87
N CYS A 480 9.69 22.95 -12.84
CA CYS A 480 9.43 22.12 -14.03
C CYS A 480 7.94 21.87 -14.28
N GLN A 481 7.08 22.14 -13.30
CA GLN A 481 5.63 21.95 -13.40
C GLN A 481 4.87 23.24 -13.74
N SER A 482 5.52 24.41 -13.60
CA SER A 482 5.06 25.73 -14.06
C SER A 482 5.51 26.01 -15.49
#